data_AF-A0A6B3ERI7-F1
#
_entry.id   AF-A0A6B3ERI7-F1
#
_cell.length_a   1.000
_cell.length_b   1.000
_cell.length_c   1.000
_cell.angle_alpha   90.00
_cell.angle_beta   90.00
_cell.angle_gamma   90.00
#
_symmetry.space_group_name_H-M   'P 1'
#
loop_
_entity.id
_entity.type
_entity.pdbx_description
1 polymer ?
#
loop_
_entity_poly.entity_id
_entity_poly.type
_entity_poly.pdbx_seq_one_letter_code
_entity_poly.pdbx_strand_id
1 'polypeptide(L)'
;TDPGWIAVDLGANAAIHRVVLQWDPAYAKSYRIDVSDNGTDWRTVYQTTTGKGFKETIDLDTTGRHVRMYGTQRSGQYGYSLWEF
;
A
#
# COMPACT_ATOMS: atom_id res chain seq x y z
N THR A 1 13.18 -6.65 6.65
CA THR A 1 13.83 -6.97 5.37
C THR A 1 12.83 -6.74 4.26
N ASP A 2 13.29 -6.50 3.04
CA ASP A 2 12.43 -6.32 1.88
C ASP A 2 12.19 -7.68 1.18
N PRO A 3 11.02 -7.92 0.59
CA PRO A 3 9.82 -7.07 0.62
C PRO A 3 9.08 -7.12 1.97
N GLY A 4 8.21 -6.14 2.22
CA GLY A 4 7.34 -6.07 3.40
C GLY A 4 5.95 -5.56 3.04
N TRP A 5 4.93 -5.90 3.82
CA TRP A 5 3.55 -5.55 3.48
C TRP A 5 2.65 -5.41 4.71
N ILE A 6 1.55 -4.68 4.53
CA ILE A 6 0.41 -4.61 5.43
C ILE A 6 -0.86 -4.70 4.59
N ALA A 7 -1.85 -5.45 5.07
CA ALA A 7 -3.13 -5.61 4.40
C ALA A 7 -4.28 -5.36 5.37
N VAL A 8 -5.36 -4.78 4.85
CA VAL A 8 -6.60 -4.49 5.57
C VAL A 8 -7.73 -5.28 4.90
N ASP A 9 -8.56 -5.97 5.70
CA ASP A 9 -9.87 -6.50 5.28
C ASP A 9 -10.93 -5.45 5.58
N LEU A 10 -11.64 -4.98 4.56
CA LEU A 10 -12.72 -4.00 4.68
C LEU A 10 -14.03 -4.63 5.19
N GLY A 11 -14.07 -5.96 5.33
CA GLY A 11 -15.21 -6.75 5.81
C GLY A 11 -16.18 -7.18 4.69
N ALA A 12 -16.25 -6.43 3.59
CA ALA A 12 -17.03 -6.76 2.40
C ALA A 12 -16.39 -6.13 1.14
N ASN A 13 -16.85 -6.54 -0.04
CA ASN A 13 -16.44 -5.88 -1.28
C ASN A 13 -16.95 -4.42 -1.30
N ALA A 14 -16.05 -3.47 -1.54
CA ALA A 14 -16.34 -2.04 -1.56
C ALA A 14 -15.71 -1.38 -2.78
N ALA A 15 -16.29 -0.25 -3.20
CA ALA A 15 -15.63 0.69 -4.09
C ALA A 15 -14.52 1.43 -3.33
N ILE A 16 -13.32 1.41 -3.87
CA ILE A 16 -12.12 1.99 -3.28
C ILE A 16 -11.67 3.14 -4.18
N HIS A 17 -11.88 4.37 -3.70
CA HIS A 17 -11.56 5.59 -4.45
C HIS A 17 -10.23 6.22 -4.06
N ARG A 18 -9.70 5.86 -2.88
CA ARG A 18 -8.50 6.49 -2.35
C ARG A 18 -7.81 5.58 -1.35
N VAL A 19 -6.48 5.62 -1.39
CA VAL A 19 -5.60 5.15 -0.32
C VAL A 19 -4.76 6.34 0.16
N VAL A 20 -4.67 6.49 1.48
CA VAL A 20 -3.79 7.47 2.11
C VAL A 20 -2.75 6.71 2.91
N LEU A 21 -1.48 6.98 2.63
CA LEU A 21 -0.35 6.42 3.36
C LEU A 21 0.26 7.53 4.20
N GLN A 22 0.33 7.34 5.52
CA GLN A 22 1.05 8.25 6.40
C GLN A 22 2.33 7.57 6.87
N TRP A 23 3.45 7.88 6.21
CA TRP A 23 4.76 7.31 6.53
C TRP A 23 5.52 8.13 7.58
N ASP A 24 6.42 7.46 8.29
CA ASP A 24 7.59 8.06 8.92
C ASP A 24 8.71 8.34 7.89
N PRO A 25 9.85 8.93 8.29
CA PRO A 25 11.02 9.08 7.41
C PRO A 25 11.57 7.76 6.84
N ALA A 26 11.23 6.62 7.45
CA ALA A 26 11.54 5.29 6.95
C ALA A 26 10.36 4.74 6.13
N TYR A 27 10.34 5.02 4.83
CA TYR A 27 9.21 4.77 3.93
C TYR A 27 9.57 3.83 2.78
N ALA A 28 8.57 3.42 1.99
CA ALA A 28 8.80 2.69 0.75
C ALA A 28 9.04 3.63 -0.44
N LYS A 29 10.23 3.55 -1.03
CA LYS A 29 10.56 4.24 -2.28
C LYS A 29 9.93 3.53 -3.49
N SER A 30 9.99 2.20 -3.49
CA SER A 30 9.26 1.38 -4.46
C SER A 30 8.20 0.56 -3.74
N TYR A 31 6.95 0.69 -4.18
CA TYR A 31 5.82 -0.04 -3.62
C TYR A 31 4.67 -0.16 -4.61
N ARG A 32 3.73 -1.04 -4.27
CA ARG A 32 2.44 -1.17 -4.95
C ARG A 32 1.29 -1.16 -3.96
N ILE A 33 0.13 -0.71 -4.44
CA ILE A 33 -1.15 -0.99 -3.80
C ILE A 33 -1.80 -2.13 -4.58
N ASP A 34 -2.09 -3.20 -3.86
CA ASP A 34 -2.83 -4.34 -4.38
C ASP A 34 -4.22 -4.37 -3.75
N VAL A 35 -5.18 -4.93 -4.47
CA VAL A 35 -6.49 -5.28 -3.92
C VAL A 35 -6.82 -6.74 -4.19
N SER A 36 -7.73 -7.30 -3.40
CA SER A 36 -8.18 -8.68 -3.53
C SER A 36 -9.63 -8.83 -3.09
N ASP A 37 -10.36 -9.74 -3.72
CA ASP A 37 -11.72 -10.10 -3.29
C ASP A 37 -11.73 -11.19 -2.20
N ASN A 38 -10.65 -11.96 -2.09
CA ASN A 38 -10.56 -13.16 -1.23
C ASN A 38 -9.36 -13.15 -0.26
N GLY A 39 -8.48 -12.15 -0.35
CA GLY A 39 -7.30 -12.00 0.50
C GLY A 39 -6.10 -12.85 0.08
N THR A 40 -6.23 -13.69 -0.95
CA THR A 40 -5.16 -14.56 -1.46
C THR A 40 -4.71 -14.19 -2.87
N ASP A 41 -5.66 -13.86 -3.75
CA ASP A 41 -5.40 -13.48 -5.14
C ASP A 41 -5.36 -11.96 -5.25
N TRP A 42 -4.16 -11.43 -5.48
CA TRP A 42 -3.90 -9.99 -5.44
C TRP A 42 -3.71 -9.42 -6.84
N ARG A 43 -4.39 -8.31 -7.12
CA ARG A 43 -4.19 -7.53 -8.34
C ARG A 43 -3.62 -6.16 -8.01
N THR A 44 -2.53 -5.79 -8.68
CA THR A 44 -1.93 -4.46 -8.56
C THR A 44 -2.86 -3.41 -9.16
N VAL A 45 -3.18 -2.36 -8.41
CA VAL A 45 -3.97 -1.20 -8.88
C VAL A 45 -3.18 0.09 -8.95
N TYR A 46 -2.05 0.14 -8.26
CA TYR A 46 -1.11 1.26 -8.33
C TYR A 46 0.30 0.73 -8.05
N GLN A 47 1.31 1.34 -8.68
CA GLN A 47 2.71 1.08 -8.38
C GLN A 47 3.55 2.33 -8.62
N THR A 48 4.62 2.48 -7.85
CA THR A 48 5.63 3.53 -8.04
C THR A 48 7.01 3.02 -7.63
N THR A 49 8.05 3.62 -8.21
CA THR A 49 9.45 3.47 -7.82
C THR A 49 10.05 4.77 -7.26
N THR A 50 9.21 5.79 -7.11
CA THR A 50 9.58 7.14 -6.71
C THR A 50 8.70 7.66 -5.57
N GLY A 51 8.27 6.75 -4.68
CA GLY A 51 7.58 7.09 -3.43
C GLY A 51 8.33 8.19 -2.69
N LYS A 52 7.56 9.11 -2.09
CA LYS A 52 8.07 10.35 -1.50
C LYS A 52 8.14 10.29 0.03
N GLY A 53 7.46 9.32 0.64
CA GLY A 53 7.30 9.24 2.08
C GLY A 53 6.31 10.28 2.61
N PHE A 54 6.28 10.45 3.93
CA PHE A 54 5.30 11.27 4.65
C PHE A 54 3.85 10.96 4.22
N LYS A 55 3.04 11.98 3.94
CA LYS A 55 1.67 11.77 3.46
C LYS A 55 1.67 11.56 1.95
N GLU A 56 1.29 10.37 1.51
CA GLU A 56 0.98 10.08 0.11
C GLU A 56 -0.51 9.79 -0.04
N THR A 57 -1.13 10.38 -1.05
CA THR A 57 -2.54 10.13 -1.41
C THR A 57 -2.55 9.60 -2.82
N ILE A 58 -3.09 8.39 -3.01
CA ILE A 58 -3.29 7.83 -4.35
C ILE A 58 -4.79 7.65 -4.56
N ASP A 59 -5.31 8.33 -5.57
CA ASP A 59 -6.68 8.16 -6.02
C ASP A 59 -6.76 6.89 -6.89
N LEU A 60 -7.83 6.14 -6.70
CA LEU A 60 -8.09 4.85 -7.34
C LEU A 60 -9.52 4.86 -7.88
N ASP A 61 -9.81 3.95 -8.80
CA ASP A 61 -11.17 3.66 -9.23
C ASP A 61 -11.30 2.15 -9.42
N THR A 62 -11.58 1.46 -8.31
CA THR A 62 -11.49 0.01 -8.27
C THR A 62 -12.38 -0.59 -7.19
N THR A 63 -12.63 -1.89 -7.24
CA THR A 63 -13.44 -2.61 -6.23
C THR A 63 -12.66 -3.74 -5.58
N GLY A 64 -12.85 -3.96 -4.29
CA GLY A 64 -12.23 -5.09 -3.61
C GLY A 64 -12.64 -5.18 -2.16
N ARG A 65 -12.33 -6.30 -1.53
CA ARG A 65 -12.55 -6.50 -0.09
C ARG A 65 -11.29 -6.25 0.72
N HIS A 66 -10.13 -6.59 0.18
CA HIS A 66 -8.85 -6.40 0.85
C HIS A 66 -8.00 -5.40 0.07
N VAL A 67 -7.24 -4.58 0.81
CA VAL A 67 -6.27 -3.63 0.26
C VAL A 67 -4.93 -3.89 0.92
N ARG A 68 -3.85 -3.93 0.14
CA ARG A 68 -2.49 -4.19 0.64
C ARG A 68 -1.52 -3.16 0.11
N MET A 69 -0.76 -2.54 1.02
CA MET A 69 0.48 -1.86 0.67
C MET A 69 1.60 -2.91 0.67
N TYR A 70 2.32 -3.02 -0.44
CA TYR A 70 3.42 -3.96 -0.61
C TYR A 70 4.68 -3.21 -1.03
N GLY A 71 5.60 -3.02 -0.08
CA GLY A 71 6.89 -2.35 -0.27
C GLY A 71 7.94 -3.30 -0.82
N THR A 72 8.60 -2.89 -1.91
CA THR A 72 9.67 -3.65 -2.57
C THR A 72 11.04 -3.02 -2.41
N GLN A 73 11.10 -1.73 -2.11
CA GLN A 73 12.35 -1.03 -1.83
C GLN A 73 12.13 0.07 -0.78
N ARG A 74 12.84 -0.02 0.34
CA ARG A 74 12.92 1.03 1.37
C ARG A 74 13.71 2.25 0.93
N SER A 75 13.43 3.39 1.56
CA SER A 75 14.14 4.66 1.32
C SER A 75 15.55 4.72 1.90
N GLY A 76 15.84 3.91 2.92
CA GLY A 76 17.12 3.93 3.66
C GLY A 76 17.45 2.60 4.32
N GLN A 77 18.23 2.61 5.41
CA GLN A 77 18.69 1.39 6.07
C GLN A 77 17.67 0.79 7.07
N TYR A 78 16.66 1.57 7.45
CA TYR A 78 15.58 1.14 8.36
C TYR A 78 14.47 0.37 7.61
N GLY A 79 13.61 -0.34 8.35
CA GLY A 79 12.43 -1.00 7.77
C GLY A 79 11.37 0.01 7.34
N TYR A 80 10.24 -0.47 6.82
CA TYR A 80 9.07 0.37 6.54
C TYR A 80 8.40 0.78 7.86
N SER A 81 8.07 2.06 8.01
CA SER A 81 7.29 2.60 9.13
C SER A 81 6.12 3.43 8.60
N LEU A 82 4.92 2.89 8.80
CA LEU A 82 3.65 3.45 8.34
C LEU A 82 2.75 3.67 9.57
N TRP A 83 2.39 4.92 9.82
CA TRP A 83 1.55 5.34 10.93
C TRP A 83 0.07 5.05 10.68
N GLU A 84 -0.41 5.30 9.46
CA GLU A 84 -1.82 5.15 9.08
C GLU A 84 -1.91 4.58 7.65
N PHE A 85 -2.90 3.71 7.45
CA PHE A 85 -3.23 3.05 6.20
C PHE A 85 -4.75 2.82 6.09
#